data_AF-A0A363UM02-F1
#
_entry.id   AF-A0A363UM02-F1
#
_cell.length_a   1.000
_cell.length_b   1.000
_cell.length_c   1.000
_cell.angle_alpha   90.00
_cell.angle_beta   90.00
_cell.angle_gamma   90.00
#
_symmetry.space_group_name_H-M   'P 1'
#
loop_
_entity.id
_entity.type
_entity.pdbx_description
1 polymer ?
#
loop_
_entity_poly.entity_id
_entity_poly.type
_entity_poly.pdbx_seq_one_letter_code
_entity_poly.pdbx_strand_id
1 'polypeptide(L)' 'MRSRYTTGVTLMAALFMLAGCSVTPLKPWERGHLAEPTMAWEPDPLAAQLESHVYFSKEASTGGASVGGGGCGCN' A
#
# COMPACT_ATOMS: atom_id res chain seq x y z
N MET A 1 24.92 -8.70 -33.20
CA MET A 1 25.43 -8.59 -31.81
C MET A 1 25.43 -7.17 -31.27
N ARG A 2 26.04 -6.17 -31.93
CA ARG A 2 26.08 -4.76 -31.45
C ARG A 2 24.72 -4.15 -31.09
N SER A 3 23.67 -4.43 -31.88
CA SER A 3 22.30 -3.93 -31.65
C SER A 3 21.67 -4.38 -30.32
N ARG A 4 21.94 -5.62 -29.89
CA ARG A 4 21.46 -6.16 -28.60
C ARG A 4 22.13 -5.51 -27.39
N TYR A 5 23.39 -5.11 -27.54
CA TYR A 5 24.12 -4.40 -26.50
C TYR A 5 23.66 -2.94 -26.39
N THR A 6 23.37 -2.27 -27.51
CA THR A 6 22.82 -0.91 -27.51
C THR A 6 21.42 -0.83 -26.91
N THR A 7 20.55 -1.83 -27.15
CA THR A 7 19.23 -1.89 -26.49
C THR A 7 19.34 -2.17 -24.99
N GLY A 8 20.31 -2.99 -24.57
CA GLY A 8 20.58 -3.23 -23.15
C GLY A 8 21.07 -1.98 -22.42
N VAL A 9 22.01 -1.25 -23.02
CA VAL A 9 22.57 -0.02 -22.44
C VAL A 9 21.53 1.09 -22.31
N THR A 10 20.66 1.25 -23.32
CA THR A 10 19.59 2.26 -23.29
C THR A 10 18.55 1.97 -22.22
N LEU A 11 18.15 0.70 -22.06
CA LEU A 11 17.18 0.29 -21.04
C LEU A 11 17.73 0.42 -19.62
N MET A 12 19.02 0.13 -19.43
CA MET A 12 19.71 0.31 -18.15
C MET A 12 19.85 1.80 -17.80
N ALA A 13 20.20 2.66 -18.77
CA ALA A 13 20.25 4.10 -18.56
C ALA A 13 18.87 4.70 -18.20
N ALA A 14 17.79 4.19 -18.79
CA ALA A 14 16.43 4.61 -18.43
C ALA A 14 16.08 4.25 -16.98
N LEU A 15 16.45 3.06 -16.50
CA LEU A 15 16.21 2.65 -15.11
C LEU A 15 16.94 3.53 -14.09
N PHE A 16 18.16 3.98 -14.40
CA PHE A 16 18.90 4.91 -13.54
C PHE A 16 18.23 6.28 -13.42
N MET A 17 17.50 6.73 -14.45
CA MET A 17 16.75 7.99 -14.38
C MET A 17 15.50 7.91 -13.48
N LEU A 18 15.03 6.70 -13.16
CA LEU A 18 13.93 6.47 -12.20
C LEU A 18 14.43 6.30 -10.75
N ALA A 19 15.75 6.26 -10.51
CA ALA A 19 16.29 6.22 -9.16
C ALA A 19 16.10 7.60 -8.49
N GLY A 20 15.01 7.74 -7.72
CA GLY A 20 14.62 8.98 -7.05
C GLY A 20 15.69 9.53 -6.11
N CYS A 21 15.79 10.88 -6.04
CA CYS A 21 16.82 11.61 -5.30
C CYS A 21 16.71 11.55 -3.76
N SER A 22 15.89 10.70 -3.16
CA SER A 22 15.66 10.66 -1.71
C SER A 22 16.50 9.59 -1.00
N VAL A 23 17.81 9.52 -1.31
CA VAL A 23 18.73 8.51 -0.73
C VAL A 23 19.23 8.92 0.66
N THR A 24 18.84 10.09 1.17
CA THR A 24 19.20 10.52 2.52
C THR A 24 18.36 9.76 3.55
N PRO A 25 18.95 8.88 4.37
CA PRO A 25 18.20 8.21 5.42
C PRO A 25 17.72 9.27 6.43
N LEU A 26 16.40 9.36 6.61
CA LEU A 26 15.79 10.21 7.61
C LEU A 26 16.26 9.78 9.00
N LYS A 27 16.55 10.75 9.87
CA LYS A 27 16.91 10.42 11.26
C LYS A 27 15.66 9.88 11.96
N PRO A 28 15.78 8.92 12.90
CA PRO A 28 14.62 8.25 13.49
C PRO A 28 13.55 9.17 14.11
N TRP A 29 13.95 10.36 14.58
CA TRP A 29 13.09 11.37 15.20
C TRP A 29 12.43 12.33 14.21
N GLU A 30 12.92 12.43 12.96
CA GLU A 30 12.32 13.27 11.91
C GLU A 30 11.02 12.65 11.38
N ARG A 31 10.83 11.33 11.58
CA ARG A 31 9.61 10.61 11.21
C ARG A 31 8.35 11.20 11.84
N GLY A 32 8.43 11.72 13.06
CA GLY A 32 7.27 12.32 13.74
C GLY A 32 6.77 13.63 13.10
N HIS A 33 7.62 14.32 12.34
CA HIS A 33 7.23 15.52 11.60
C HIS A 33 6.87 15.25 10.14
N LEU A 34 7.35 14.15 9.57
CA LEU A 34 7.10 13.78 8.17
C LEU A 34 5.94 12.80 7.99
N ALA A 35 5.52 12.08 9.03
CA ALA A 35 4.40 11.14 8.99
C ALA A 35 3.14 11.82 9.54
N GLU A 36 2.44 12.59 8.70
CA GLU A 36 1.15 13.17 9.07
C GLU A 36 0.13 12.05 9.36
N PRO A 37 -0.81 12.21 10.31
CA PRO A 37 -1.81 11.19 10.63
C PRO A 37 -2.66 10.76 9.41
N THR A 38 -2.86 11.67 8.46
CA THR A 38 -3.57 11.45 7.20
C THR A 38 -2.85 10.52 6.22
N MET A 39 -1.54 10.28 6.42
CA MET A 39 -0.75 9.35 5.60
C MET A 39 -0.85 7.91 6.11
N ALA A 40 -1.53 7.66 7.23
CA ALA A 40 -1.81 6.32 7.70
C ALA A 40 -2.68 5.56 6.69
N TRP A 41 -2.50 4.24 6.62
CA TRP A 41 -3.37 3.36 5.82
C TRP A 41 -4.84 3.49 6.20
N GLU A 42 -5.08 3.73 7.50
CA GLU A 42 -6.40 3.97 8.05
C GLU A 42 -6.34 5.22 8.95
N PRO A 43 -6.55 6.43 8.38
CA PRO A 43 -6.42 7.68 9.11
C PRO A 43 -7.59 7.91 10.08
N ASP A 44 -8.74 7.29 9.84
CA ASP A 44 -9.90 7.32 10.73
C ASP A 44 -10.35 5.89 11.10
N PRO A 45 -9.80 5.31 12.20
CA PRO A 45 -10.13 3.95 12.60
C PRO A 45 -11.59 3.80 13.07
N LEU A 46 -12.28 4.89 13.44
CA LEU A 46 -13.69 4.83 13.84
C LEU A 46 -14.58 4.70 12.60
N ALA A 47 -14.33 5.53 11.58
CA ALA A 47 -15.04 5.43 10.31
C ALA A 47 -14.80 4.07 9.64
N ALA A 48 -13.55 3.59 9.65
CA ALA A 48 -13.19 2.29 9.11
C ALA A 48 -13.93 1.13 9.78
N GLN A 49 -14.02 1.16 11.11
CA GLN A 49 -14.80 0.17 11.87
C GLN A 49 -16.28 0.25 11.51
N LEU A 50 -16.85 1.44 11.44
CA LEU A 50 -18.25 1.63 11.07
C LEU A 50 -18.53 1.08 9.66
N GLU A 51 -17.67 1.39 8.69
CA GLU A 51 -17.77 0.87 7.32
C GLU A 51 -17.68 -0.66 7.30
N SER A 52 -16.73 -1.24 8.04
CA SER A 52 -16.59 -2.70 8.17
C SER A 52 -17.85 -3.34 8.76
N HIS A 53 -18.48 -2.70 9.75
CA HIS A 53 -19.72 -3.17 10.36
C HIS A 53 -20.90 -3.11 9.40
N VAL A 54 -21.03 -2.03 8.62
CA VAL A 54 -22.07 -1.88 7.61
C VAL A 54 -21.87 -2.87 6.46
N TYR A 55 -20.64 -3.02 5.98
CA TYR A 55 -20.28 -3.97 4.93
C TYR A 55 -20.59 -5.40 5.36
N PHE A 56 -20.13 -5.80 6.55
CA PHE A 56 -20.45 -7.11 7.11
C PHE A 56 -21.96 -7.31 7.25
N SER A 57 -22.71 -6.32 7.73
CA SER A 57 -24.17 -6.44 7.88
C SER A 57 -24.90 -6.63 6.55
N LYS A 58 -24.37 -6.07 5.46
CA LYS A 58 -24.96 -6.18 4.11
C LYS A 58 -24.53 -7.44 3.37
N GLU A 59 -23.30 -7.89 3.61
CA GLU A 59 -22.63 -8.88 2.77
C GLU A 59 -22.10 -10.07 3.61
N ALA A 60 -22.67 -10.34 4.78
CA ALA A 60 -22.26 -11.42 5.68
C ALA A 60 -22.23 -12.82 5.02
N SER A 61 -22.94 -12.99 3.90
CA SER A 61 -22.96 -14.20 3.09
C SER A 61 -21.76 -14.37 2.15
N THR A 62 -20.94 -13.34 1.90
CA THR A 62 -19.79 -13.40 0.98
C THR A 62 -18.45 -13.65 1.67
N GLY A 63 -18.42 -13.62 3.01
CA GLY A 63 -17.19 -13.75 3.80
C GLY A 63 -16.44 -12.41 3.89
N GLY A 64 -16.17 -11.96 5.11
CA GLY A 64 -15.51 -10.66 5.36
C GLY A 64 -13.99 -10.70 5.15
N ALA A 65 -13.34 -9.55 5.37
CA ALA A 65 -11.89 -9.34 5.22
C ALA A 65 -11.00 -10.11 6.24
N SER A 66 -11.58 -10.96 7.09
CA SER A 66 -10.85 -11.80 8.05
C SER A 66 -10.53 -13.18 7.45
N VAL A 67 -9.34 -13.68 7.74
CA VAL A 67 -8.89 -15.03 7.35
C VAL A 67 -9.56 -16.06 8.26
N GLY A 68 -10.86 -16.28 8.08
CA GLY A 68 -11.62 -17.23 8.87
C GLY A 68 -13.13 -17.04 8.76
N GLY A 69 -13.74 -17.65 7.75
CA GLY A 69 -15.19 -17.89 7.70
C GLY A 69 -15.88 -17.32 6.47
N GLY A 70 -15.95 -18.14 5.41
CA GLY A 70 -16.82 -17.89 4.27
C GLY A 70 -18.31 -18.08 4.61
N GLY A 71 -19.13 -17.30 3.91
CA GLY A 71 -20.58 -17.34 3.78
C GLY A 71 -21.42 -18.24 4.69
N CYS A 72 -22.15 -17.58 5.60
CA CYS A 72 -23.50 -17.94 6.10
C CYS A 72 -24.03 -16.83 7.05
N GLY A 73 -23.19 -15.89 7.47
CA GLY A 73 -23.59 -14.73 8.27
C GLY A 73 -23.79 -14.99 9.77
N CYS A 74 -23.43 -16.16 10.28
CA CYS A 74 -23.42 -16.44 11.72
C CYS A 74 -22.01 -16.20 12.28
N ASN A 75 -21.84 -15.09 13.01
CA ASN A 75 -20.71 -14.88 13.93
C ASN A 75 -20.86 -15.81 15.14
#